data_AF-A0AAV2PYB5-F1
#
_entry.id   AF-A0AAV2PYB5-F1
#
_cell.length_a   1.000
_cell.length_b   1.000
_cell.length_c   1.000
_cell.angle_alpha   90.00
_cell.angle_beta   90.00
_cell.angle_gamma   90.00
#
_symmetry.space_group_name_H-M   'P 1'
#
loop_
_entity.id
_entity.type
_entity.pdbx_description
1 polymer ?
#
loop_
_entity_poly.entity_id
_entity_poly.type
_entity_poly.pdbx_seq_one_letter_code
_entity_poly.pdbx_strand_id
1 'polypeptide(L)'
;MNYYAYLLMVRQGEFSHFHRSGRLFLQFLVDMYAKIESERLYYIRNHQTELRVDQYAHLMDAINNDTIQDAGQLVILPSSFTGGPRYMHQRVQDAMTYVRHYGRPDLFITFTCNPKWQE
;
A
#
# COMPACT_ATOMS: atom_id res chain seq x y z
N MET A 1 6.33 -4.60 11.97
CA MET A 1 5.18 -3.74 12.32
C MET A 1 4.76 -3.81 13.79
N ASN A 2 4.80 -4.99 14.44
CA ASN A 2 4.31 -5.16 15.82
C ASN A 2 4.94 -4.22 16.86
N TYR A 3 6.23 -3.90 16.73
CA TYR A 3 6.92 -2.94 17.60
C TYR A 3 6.35 -1.52 17.49
N TYR A 4 6.14 -1.02 16.25
CA TYR A 4 5.56 0.29 16.04
C TYR A 4 4.08 0.33 16.43
N ALA A 5 3.32 -0.74 16.16
CA ALA A 5 1.94 -0.86 16.62
C ALA A 5 1.83 -0.79 18.14
N TYR A 6 2.76 -1.42 18.87
CA TYR A 6 2.85 -1.33 20.32
C TYR A 6 3.06 0.12 20.79
N LEU A 7 3.92 0.88 20.13
CA LEU A 7 4.20 2.28 20.47
C LEU A 7 3.02 3.23 20.19
N LEU A 8 2.18 2.89 19.22
CA LEU A 8 1.01 3.68 18.82
C LEU A 8 -0.26 3.35 19.61
N MET A 9 -0.24 2.27 20.38
CA MET A 9 -1.40 1.83 21.13
C MET A 9 -1.61 2.69 22.39
N VAL A 10 -2.75 3.37 22.48
CA VAL A 10 -3.14 4.13 23.68
C VAL A 10 -3.55 3.14 24.78
N ARG A 11 -2.94 3.28 25.97
CA ARG A 11 -3.25 2.50 27.16
C ARG A 11 -3.80 3.39 28.26
N GLN A 12 -4.89 2.96 28.89
CA GLN A 12 -5.46 3.67 30.04
C GLN A 12 -4.56 3.44 31.27
N GLY A 13 -4.20 4.53 31.94
CA GLY A 13 -3.38 4.49 33.17
C GLY A 13 -1.87 4.67 32.98
N GLU A 14 -1.35 4.67 31.75
CA GLU A 14 0.08 4.90 31.49
C GLU A 14 0.35 6.28 30.86
N PHE A 15 1.45 6.90 31.25
CA PHE A 15 1.87 8.15 30.63
C PHE A 15 2.50 7.89 29.25
N SER A 16 1.70 7.99 28.19
CA SER A 16 2.21 7.90 26.82
C SER A 16 2.93 9.19 26.41
N HIS A 17 4.27 9.15 26.46
CA HIS A 17 5.13 10.27 26.06
C HIS A 17 4.94 10.62 24.58
N PHE A 18 4.78 9.61 23.72
CA PHE A 18 4.58 9.77 22.29
C PHE A 18 3.28 10.55 22.00
N HIS A 19 2.13 10.09 22.49
CA HIS A 19 0.84 10.74 22.21
C HIS A 19 0.72 12.18 22.74
N ARG A 20 1.47 12.54 23.79
CA ARG A 20 1.49 13.91 24.34
C ARG A 20 2.42 14.87 23.61
N SER A 21 3.32 14.38 22.76
CA SER A 21 4.30 15.21 22.07
C SER A 21 3.76 15.92 20.82
N GLY A 22 2.46 15.74 20.49
CA GLY A 22 1.74 16.52 19.48
C GLY A 22 2.41 16.47 18.10
N ARG A 23 3.00 17.59 17.66
CA ARG A 23 3.68 17.67 16.34
C ARG A 23 4.88 16.73 16.21
N LEU A 24 5.64 16.53 17.28
CA LEU A 24 6.79 15.60 17.27
C LEU A 24 6.34 14.15 17.05
N PHE A 25 5.18 13.78 17.60
CA PHE A 25 4.56 12.49 17.36
C PHE A 25 4.17 12.27 15.90
N LEU A 26 3.58 13.29 15.27
CA LEU A 26 3.21 13.24 13.86
C LEU A 26 4.45 13.10 12.97
N GLN A 27 5.53 13.82 13.28
CA GLN A 27 6.80 13.67 12.55
C GLN A 27 7.35 12.25 12.69
N PHE A 28 7.40 11.72 13.92
CA PHE A 28 7.84 10.35 14.17
C PHE A 28 7.01 9.32 13.38
N LEU A 29 5.69 9.49 13.33
CA LEU A 29 4.79 8.63 12.57
C LEU A 29 5.13 8.61 11.08
N VAL A 30 5.29 9.78 10.47
CA VAL A 30 5.62 9.90 9.04
C VAL A 30 6.99 9.31 8.75
N ASP A 31 7.99 9.61 9.58
CA ASP A 31 9.36 9.10 9.41
C ASP A 31 9.40 7.56 9.52
N MET A 32 8.71 6.99 10.52
CA MET A 32 8.66 5.53 10.68
C MET A 32 7.91 4.87 9.53
N TYR A 33 6.82 5.47 9.04
CA TYR A 33 6.10 4.97 7.87
C TYR A 33 6.99 4.97 6.62
N ALA A 34 7.68 6.10 6.35
CA ALA A 34 8.59 6.21 5.22
C ALA A 34 9.72 5.17 5.28
N LYS A 35 10.26 4.92 6.48
CA LYS A 35 11.27 3.87 6.69
C LYS A 35 10.73 2.48 6.37
N ILE A 36 9.54 2.15 6.86
CA ILE A 36 8.92 0.83 6.63
C ILE A 36 8.63 0.62 5.14
N GLU A 37 8.05 1.62 4.47
CA GLU A 37 7.76 1.52 3.04
C GLU A 37 9.04 1.45 2.19
N SER A 38 10.09 2.16 2.58
CA SER A 38 11.40 2.06 1.91
C SER A 38 11.98 0.64 1.99
N GLU A 39 11.96 0.02 3.18
CA GLU A 39 12.40 -1.37 3.37
C GLU A 39 11.53 -2.35 2.57
N ARG A 40 10.22 -2.12 2.51
CA ARG A 40 9.29 -2.95 1.74
C ARG A 40 9.57 -2.89 0.24
N LEU A 41 9.82 -1.69 -0.29
CA LEU A 41 10.21 -1.50 -1.69
C LEU A 41 11.58 -2.12 -1.98
N TYR A 42 12.53 -2.00 -1.06
CA TYR A 42 13.84 -2.64 -1.16
C TYR A 42 13.72 -4.16 -1.21
N TYR A 43 12.88 -4.75 -0.35
CA TYR A 43 12.59 -6.18 -0.35
C TYR A 43 12.00 -6.62 -1.70
N ILE A 44 10.97 -5.91 -2.20
CA ILE A 44 10.35 -6.19 -3.49
C ILE A 44 11.39 -6.15 -4.60
N ARG A 45 12.27 -5.14 -4.62
CA ARG A 45 13.32 -4.99 -5.64
C ARG A 45 14.29 -6.17 -5.65
N ASN A 46 14.67 -6.68 -4.49
CA ASN A 46 15.70 -7.73 -4.39
C ASN A 46 15.13 -9.15 -4.54
N HIS A 47 13.86 -9.39 -4.19
CA HIS A 47 13.25 -10.72 -4.18
C HIS A 47 12.24 -10.91 -5.33
N GLN A 48 12.49 -10.30 -6.49
CA GLN A 48 11.60 -10.38 -7.67
C GLN A 48 11.38 -11.84 -8.14
N THR A 49 12.41 -12.68 -8.07
CA THR A 49 12.34 -14.10 -8.46
C THR A 49 11.39 -14.90 -7.56
N GLU A 50 11.44 -14.69 -6.25
CA GLU A 50 10.54 -15.34 -5.27
C GLU A 50 9.09 -14.89 -5.43
N LEU A 51 8.89 -13.63 -5.83
CA LEU A 51 7.57 -13.05 -6.16
C LEU A 51 7.00 -13.57 -7.50
N ARG A 52 7.70 -14.51 -8.16
CA ARG A 52 7.34 -15.11 -9.46
C ARG A 52 7.10 -14.07 -10.54
N VAL A 53 7.93 -13.03 -10.54
CA VAL A 53 7.86 -11.92 -11.49
C VAL A 53 8.04 -12.42 -12.93
N ASP A 54 8.77 -13.51 -13.15
CA ASP A 54 9.03 -14.11 -14.47
C ASP A 54 7.74 -14.51 -15.22
N GLN A 55 6.71 -15.01 -14.54
CA GLN A 55 5.41 -15.28 -15.17
C GLN A 55 4.75 -14.01 -15.71
N TYR A 56 5.00 -12.87 -15.06
CA TYR A 56 4.47 -11.57 -15.44
C TYR A 56 5.36 -10.84 -16.45
N ALA A 57 6.68 -11.10 -16.44
CA ALA A 57 7.61 -10.61 -17.44
C ALA A 57 7.21 -11.14 -18.83
N HIS A 58 6.95 -12.45 -18.97
CA HIS A 58 6.47 -13.02 -20.24
C HIS A 58 5.12 -12.45 -20.71
N LEU A 59 4.21 -12.15 -19.78
CA LEU A 59 2.94 -11.46 -20.09
C LEU A 59 3.17 -10.02 -20.56
N MET A 60 4.11 -9.30 -19.93
CA MET A 60 4.47 -7.94 -20.35
C MET A 60 5.24 -7.93 -21.66
N ASP A 61 6.14 -8.88 -21.90
CA ASP A 61 6.87 -9.03 -23.16
C ASP A 61 5.91 -9.34 -24.31
N ALA A 62 4.88 -10.16 -24.08
CA ALA A 62 3.83 -10.42 -25.06
C ALA A 62 2.98 -9.18 -25.39
N ILE A 63 2.88 -8.23 -24.45
CA ILE A 63 2.13 -6.97 -24.61
C ILE A 63 3.02 -5.85 -25.20
N ASN A 64 4.31 -5.83 -24.87
CA ASN A 64 5.26 -4.75 -25.18
C ASN A 64 6.25 -5.13 -26.29
N ASN A 65 5.81 -5.83 -27.33
CA ASN A 65 6.66 -6.20 -28.48
C ASN A 65 7.37 -5.02 -29.19
N ASP A 66 7.11 -3.77 -28.81
CA ASP A 66 7.85 -2.61 -29.25
C ASP A 66 8.66 -1.95 -28.13
N THR A 67 9.98 -2.11 -28.24
CA THR A 67 11.03 -1.15 -27.87
C THR A 67 11.21 -0.78 -26.40
N ILE A 68 12.04 -1.53 -25.67
CA ILE A 68 12.72 -0.99 -24.49
C ILE A 68 14.15 -1.56 -24.41
N GLN A 69 15.07 -1.05 -25.24
CA GLN A 69 16.49 -1.44 -25.20
C GLN A 69 17.32 -0.66 -24.16
N ASP A 70 16.76 0.36 -23.50
CA ASP A 70 17.52 1.29 -22.64
C ASP A 70 16.86 1.65 -21.29
N ALA A 71 15.81 0.91 -20.87
CA ALA A 71 15.32 1.08 -19.50
C ALA A 71 16.15 0.20 -18.55
N GLY A 72 16.49 0.75 -17.38
CA GLY A 72 17.14 -0.02 -16.31
C GLY A 72 16.33 -1.26 -15.90
N GLN A 73 16.82 -1.98 -14.88
CA GLN A 73 16.18 -3.21 -14.41
C GLN A 73 14.68 -3.00 -14.12
N LEU A 74 13.84 -3.73 -14.86
CA LEU A 74 12.39 -3.66 -14.74
C LEU A 74 11.96 -4.36 -13.44
N VAL A 75 11.52 -3.58 -12.46
CA VAL A 75 11.01 -4.08 -11.18
C VAL A 75 9.48 -4.06 -11.23
N ILE A 76 8.86 -5.23 -11.13
CA ILE A 76 7.40 -5.35 -11.11
C ILE A 76 6.91 -5.23 -9.67
N LEU A 77 6.06 -4.22 -9.42
CA LEU A 77 5.36 -4.07 -8.15
C LEU A 77 4.20 -5.07 -8.07
N PRO A 78 4.14 -5.92 -7.03
CA PRO A 78 3.03 -6.85 -6.84
C PRO A 78 1.74 -6.11 -6.45
N SER A 79 0.59 -6.77 -6.59
CA SER A 79 -0.70 -6.19 -6.18
C SER A 79 -0.81 -5.97 -4.66
N SER A 80 0.05 -6.61 -3.87
CA SER A 80 0.18 -6.35 -2.43
C SER A 80 0.66 -4.92 -2.11
N PHE A 81 1.29 -4.22 -3.06
CA PHE A 81 1.73 -2.84 -2.88
C PHE A 81 0.55 -1.87 -3.03
N THR A 82 0.11 -1.30 -1.91
CA THR A 82 -1.06 -0.42 -1.84
C THR A 82 -0.86 0.86 -2.64
N GLY A 83 -1.85 1.25 -3.43
CA GLY A 83 -1.81 2.44 -4.28
C GLY A 83 -1.13 2.23 -5.64
N GLY A 84 -0.52 1.06 -5.89
CA GLY A 84 0.00 0.72 -7.21
C GLY A 84 -1.10 0.41 -8.24
N PRO A 85 -0.80 0.48 -9.56
CA PRO A 85 -1.76 0.16 -10.61
C PRO A 85 -2.36 -1.25 -10.47
N ARG A 86 -1.53 -2.24 -10.10
CA ARG A 86 -1.97 -3.63 -9.91
C ARG A 86 -2.87 -3.80 -8.69
N TYR A 87 -2.58 -3.08 -7.60
CA TYR A 87 -3.46 -3.04 -6.42
C TYR A 87 -4.85 -2.53 -6.79
N MET A 88 -4.91 -1.42 -7.53
CA MET A 88 -6.18 -0.86 -7.99
C MET A 88 -6.93 -1.81 -8.93
N HIS A 89 -6.22 -2.45 -9.86
CA HIS A 89 -6.83 -3.42 -10.77
C HIS A 89 -7.42 -4.62 -10.02
N GLN A 90 -6.69 -5.18 -9.06
CA GLN A 90 -7.20 -6.27 -8.21
C GLN A 90 -8.43 -5.81 -7.42
N ARG A 91 -8.43 -4.62 -6.82
CA ARG A 91 -9.60 -4.11 -6.08
C ARG A 91 -10.82 -3.95 -6.97
N VAL A 92 -10.64 -3.53 -8.22
CA VAL A 92 -11.74 -3.43 -9.19
C VAL A 92 -12.26 -4.82 -9.53
N GLN A 93 -11.38 -5.80 -9.79
CA GLN A 93 -11.80 -7.18 -10.04
C GLN A 93 -12.58 -7.75 -8.85
N ASP A 94 -12.07 -7.57 -7.63
CA ASP A 94 -12.75 -7.99 -6.42
C ASP A 94 -14.14 -7.34 -6.31
N ALA A 95 -14.24 -6.02 -6.50
CA ALA A 95 -15.54 -5.32 -6.50
C ALA A 95 -16.50 -5.89 -7.55
N MET A 96 -16.03 -6.17 -8.76
CA MET A 96 -16.85 -6.78 -9.82
C MET A 96 -17.30 -8.20 -9.45
N THR A 97 -16.47 -8.98 -8.75
CA THR A 97 -16.88 -10.30 -8.25
C THR A 97 -17.98 -10.20 -7.20
N TYR A 98 -17.91 -9.23 -6.29
CA TYR A 98 -18.98 -8.95 -5.33
C TYR A 98 -20.28 -8.59 -6.04
N VAL A 99 -20.24 -7.68 -7.02
CA VAL A 99 -21.43 -7.29 -7.80
C VAL A 99 -22.02 -8.47 -8.56
N ARG A 100 -21.17 -9.34 -9.11
CA ARG A 100 -21.64 -10.55 -9.81
C ARG A 100 -22.32 -11.53 -8.87
N HIS A 101 -21.83 -11.67 -7.64
CA HIS A 101 -22.36 -12.65 -6.67
C HIS A 101 -23.60 -12.14 -5.92
N TYR A 102 -23.59 -10.88 -5.49
CA TYR A 102 -24.63 -10.30 -4.62
C TYR A 102 -25.58 -9.35 -5.36
N GLY A 103 -25.30 -9.04 -6.63
CA GLY A 103 -26.08 -8.09 -7.41
C GLY A 103 -25.56 -6.66 -7.29
N ARG A 104 -26.29 -5.73 -7.91
CA ARG A 104 -25.92 -4.31 -7.92
C ARG A 104 -26.00 -3.71 -6.52
N PRO A 105 -25.05 -2.84 -6.12
CA PRO A 105 -25.18 -2.10 -4.88
C PRO A 105 -26.27 -1.02 -5.02
N ASP A 106 -27.13 -0.91 -4.01
CA ASP A 106 -28.17 0.14 -3.97
C ASP A 106 -27.71 1.42 -3.23
N LEU A 107 -26.63 1.33 -2.44
CA LEU A 107 -26.12 2.43 -1.63
C LEU A 107 -24.59 2.56 -1.77
N PHE A 108 -24.12 3.78 -1.97
CA PHE A 108 -22.70 4.12 -1.97
C PHE A 108 -22.45 5.23 -0.93
N ILE A 109 -21.65 4.94 0.09
CA ILE A 109 -21.29 5.90 1.14
C ILE A 109 -19.83 6.31 0.96
N THR A 110 -19.60 7.60 0.79
CA THR A 110 -18.25 8.19 0.78
C THR A 110 -18.03 9.02 2.02
N PHE A 111 -16.97 8.72 2.77
CA PHE A 111 -16.51 9.57 3.86
C PHE A 111 -15.38 10.48 3.35
N THR A 112 -15.60 11.78 3.41
CA THR A 112 -14.58 12.79 3.10
C THR A 112 -14.15 13.46 4.41
N CYS A 113 -12.94 13.18 4.86
CA CYS A 113 -12.38 13.86 6.03
C CYS A 113 -11.95 15.28 5.64
N ASN A 114 -12.53 16.30 6.27
CA ASN A 114 -12.10 17.68 6.10
C ASN A 114 -11.03 18.02 7.15
N PRO A 115 -9.77 18.32 6.76
CA PRO A 115 -8.71 18.64 7.71
C PRO A 115 -8.94 19.95 8.49
N LYS A 116 -9.92 20.77 8.09
CA LYS A 116 -10.32 21.99 8.80
C LYS A 116 -11.43 21.76 9.84
N TRP A 117 -11.95 20.54 9.95
CA TRP A 117 -12.99 20.21 10.91
C TRP A 117 -12.40 20.23 12.33
N GLN A 118 -13.05 20.92 13.28
CA GLN A 118 -12.67 20.86 14.69
C GLN A 118 -13.17 19.54 15.29
N GLU A 119 -12.22 18.68 15.67
CA GLU A 119 -12.48 17.44 16.43
C GLU A 119 -12.78 17.72 17.91
#